data_AF-A0AAV9BQZ3-F1
#
_entry.id   AF-A0AAV9BQZ3-F1
#
_cell.length_a   1.000
_cell.length_b   1.000
_cell.length_c   1.000
_cell.angle_alpha   90.00
_cell.angle_beta   90.00
_cell.angle_gamma   90.00
#
_symmetry.space_group_name_H-M   'P 1'
#
loop_
_entity.id
_entity.type
_entity.pdbx_description
1 polymer ?
#
loop_
_entity_poly.entity_id
_entity_poly.type
_entity_poly.pdbx_seq_one_letter_code
_entity_poly.pdbx_strand_id
1 'polypeptide(L)'
;MNTFLDDLIHPTGWSSWNGGDFALSTLYYGEFNNTGPRSDTSSRVNWPGYHVMNASDASNFTVSNFILGDYWLPQAGVAYLSGLG
;
A
#
# COMPACT_ATOMS: atom_id res chain seq x y z
N MET A 1 0.88 0.77 3.71
CA MET A 1 1.61 2.04 3.74
C MET A 1 1.74 2.49 5.18
N ASN A 2 2.82 3.16 5.56
CA ASN A 2 3.10 3.53 6.96
C ASN A 2 2.99 2.31 7.90
N THR A 3 3.60 1.20 7.51
CA THR A 3 3.49 -0.09 8.22
C THR A 3 4.88 -0.69 8.46
N PHE A 4 5.07 -1.35 9.59
CA PHE A 4 6.26 -2.14 9.86
C PHE A 4 6.16 -3.51 9.17
N LEU A 5 7.16 -3.87 8.36
CA LEU A 5 7.28 -5.15 7.66
C LEU A 5 8.45 -5.94 8.25
N ASP A 6 8.10 -7.03 8.94
CA ASP A 6 9.07 -7.93 9.58
C ASP A 6 9.70 -8.93 8.57
N ASP A 7 10.68 -9.69 9.02
CA ASP A 7 11.53 -10.56 8.21
C ASP A 7 10.80 -11.68 7.43
N LEU A 8 9.59 -12.03 7.86
CA LEU A 8 8.69 -13.01 7.24
C LEU A 8 8.33 -12.68 5.79
N ILE A 9 8.30 -11.40 5.43
CA ILE A 9 7.94 -10.99 4.07
C ILE A 9 9.07 -11.38 3.10
N HIS A 10 8.74 -12.18 2.08
CA HIS A 10 9.70 -12.55 1.06
C HIS A 10 10.20 -11.30 0.32
N PRO A 11 11.49 -11.16 -0.02
CA PRO A 11 12.03 -9.94 -0.62
C PRO A 11 11.35 -9.51 -1.93
N THR A 12 10.77 -10.46 -2.69
CA THR A 12 9.97 -10.15 -3.89
C THR A 12 8.63 -9.46 -3.58
N GLY A 13 8.15 -9.57 -2.34
CA GLY A 13 6.95 -8.92 -1.78
C GLY A 13 5.64 -9.54 -2.22
N TRP A 14 5.46 -9.71 -3.53
CA TRP A 14 4.21 -10.11 -4.15
C TRP A 14 4.35 -11.44 -4.90
N SER A 15 3.23 -12.15 -5.08
CA SER A 15 3.17 -13.46 -5.76
C SER A 15 2.16 -13.41 -6.89
N SER A 16 2.50 -14.01 -8.02
CA SER A 16 1.60 -14.03 -9.17
C SER A 16 0.44 -14.98 -8.93
N TRP A 17 -0.71 -14.67 -9.54
CA TRP A 17 -1.86 -15.55 -9.48
C TRP A 17 -1.62 -16.80 -10.33
N ASN A 18 -1.73 -17.99 -9.72
CA ASN A 18 -1.51 -19.30 -10.36
C ASN A 18 -0.16 -19.43 -11.10
N GLY A 19 0.87 -18.67 -10.69
CA GLY A 19 2.18 -18.70 -11.35
C GLY A 19 2.19 -18.10 -12.77
N GLY A 20 1.10 -17.50 -13.22
CA GLY A 20 0.97 -16.90 -14.55
C GLY A 20 1.25 -15.41 -14.59
N ASP A 21 0.98 -14.80 -15.75
CA ASP A 21 1.11 -13.36 -16.03
C ASP A 21 -0.22 -12.59 -15.93
N PHE A 22 -1.27 -13.26 -15.45
CA PHE A 22 -2.58 -12.65 -15.30
C PHE A 22 -2.53 -11.38 -14.45
N ALA A 23 -3.06 -10.29 -15.00
CA ALA A 23 -3.18 -8.98 -14.39
C ALA A 23 -1.88 -8.28 -13.97
N LEU A 24 -0.68 -8.83 -14.25
CA LEU A 24 0.58 -8.21 -13.81
C LEU A 24 0.78 -6.78 -14.35
N SER A 25 0.17 -6.47 -15.50
CA SER A 25 0.18 -5.14 -16.11
C SER A 25 -1.04 -4.27 -15.80
N THR A 26 -2.07 -4.80 -15.15
CA THR A 26 -3.34 -4.10 -14.90
C THR A 26 -3.69 -3.96 -13.41
N LEU A 27 -3.05 -4.73 -12.53
CA LEU A 27 -3.17 -4.58 -11.08
C LEU A 27 -2.53 -3.28 -10.60
N TYR A 28 -2.85 -2.87 -9.37
CA TYR A 28 -2.17 -1.78 -8.67
C TYR A 28 -1.77 -2.25 -7.27
N TYR A 29 -0.48 -2.57 -7.10
CA TYR A 29 0.11 -2.88 -5.79
C TYR A 29 1.09 -1.78 -5.40
N GLY A 30 0.77 -1.06 -4.33
CA GLY A 30 1.52 0.10 -3.87
C GLY A 30 2.18 -0.11 -2.51
N GLU A 31 3.46 0.25 -2.40
CA GLU A 31 4.16 0.38 -1.12
C GLU A 31 4.57 1.84 -0.88
N PHE A 32 4.30 2.37 0.32
CA PHE A 32 4.65 3.74 0.72
C PHE A 32 5.10 3.78 2.18
N ASN A 33 6.28 4.34 2.42
CA ASN A 33 6.83 4.67 3.73
C ASN A 33 6.70 3.53 4.77
N ASN A 34 6.94 2.30 4.33
CA ASN A 34 7.02 1.15 5.23
C ASN A 34 8.36 1.16 5.96
N THR A 35 8.42 0.54 7.15
CA THR A 35 9.64 0.42 7.97
C THR A 35 9.91 -1.05 8.31
N GLY A 36 11.08 -1.35 8.87
CA GLY A 36 11.45 -2.71 9.29
C GLY A 36 12.35 -3.46 8.31
N PRO A 37 12.79 -4.67 8.67
CA PRO A 37 13.81 -5.41 7.91
C PRO A 37 13.38 -5.76 6.47
N ARG A 38 12.08 -5.82 6.17
CA ARG A 38 11.56 -6.12 4.82
C ARG A 38 10.88 -4.94 4.13
N SER A 39 11.09 -3.72 4.61
CA SER A 39 10.58 -2.53 3.92
C SER A 39 11.39 -2.13 2.69
N ASP A 40 12.61 -2.67 2.50
CA ASP A 40 13.38 -2.41 1.29
C ASP A 40 12.66 -2.99 0.06
N THR A 41 12.42 -2.12 -0.92
CA THR A 41 11.72 -2.43 -2.17
C THR A 41 12.67 -2.75 -3.31
N SER A 42 13.99 -2.66 -3.12
CA SER A 42 15.01 -2.88 -4.17
C SER A 42 14.94 -4.26 -4.83
N SER A 43 14.43 -5.26 -4.12
CA SER A 43 14.33 -6.66 -4.55
C SER A 43 12.90 -7.09 -4.93
N ARG A 44 11.97 -6.13 -5.02
CA ARG A 44 10.57 -6.41 -5.34
C ARG A 44 10.41 -6.83 -6.80
N VAL A 45 9.26 -7.43 -7.09
CA VAL A 45 8.87 -7.77 -8.46
C VAL A 45 8.89 -6.53 -9.38
N ASN A 46 9.28 -6.71 -10.64
CA ASN A 46 9.33 -5.65 -11.65
C ASN A 46 8.05 -5.59 -12.50
N TRP A 47 6.89 -5.89 -11.92
CA TRP A 47 5.63 -5.90 -12.66
C TRP A 47 5.17 -4.47 -12.98
N PRO A 48 4.58 -4.21 -14.16
CA PRO A 48 4.10 -2.86 -14.48
C PRO A 48 3.06 -2.32 -13.51
N GLY A 49 2.26 -3.19 -12.88
CA GLY A 49 1.29 -2.83 -11.84
C GLY A 49 1.85 -2.69 -10.42
N TYR A 50 3.15 -2.91 -10.21
CA TYR A 50 3.79 -2.68 -8.91
C TYR A 50 4.37 -1.26 -8.84
N HIS A 51 4.11 -0.57 -7.73
CA HIS A 51 4.48 0.82 -7.54
C HIS A 51 5.12 1.04 -6.16
N VAL A 52 6.33 1.59 -6.16
CA VAL A 52 6.84 2.32 -5.00
C VAL A 52 6.23 3.72 -5.07
N MET A 53 5.24 3.97 -4.23
CA MET A 53 4.40 5.16 -4.29
C MET A 53 5.13 6.38 -3.73
N ASN A 54 4.80 7.56 -4.29
CA ASN A 54 5.10 8.84 -3.65
C ASN A 54 3.93 9.31 -2.77
N ALA A 55 4.09 10.44 -2.09
CA ALA A 55 3.04 10.97 -1.20
C ALA A 55 1.75 11.37 -1.95
N SER A 56 1.85 11.83 -3.20
CA SER A 56 0.69 12.14 -4.04
C SER A 56 -0.10 10.87 -4.37
N ASP A 57 0.59 9.80 -4.76
CA ASP A 57 -0.06 8.50 -5.03
C ASP A 57 -0.74 7.96 -3.76
N ALA A 58 0.01 7.93 -2.65
CA ALA A 58 -0.44 7.41 -1.37
C ALA A 58 -1.63 8.20 -0.80
N SER A 59 -1.72 9.50 -1.08
CA SER A 59 -2.83 10.33 -0.61
C SER A 59 -4.18 9.88 -1.12
N ASN A 60 -4.27 9.23 -2.29
CA ASN A 60 -5.53 8.70 -2.81
C ASN A 60 -6.10 7.55 -1.96
N PHE A 61 -5.25 6.92 -1.15
CA PHE A 61 -5.60 5.77 -0.31
C PHE A 61 -5.78 6.15 1.17
N THR A 62 -5.82 7.45 1.51
CA THR A 62 -6.11 7.90 2.87
C THR A 62 -7.59 7.83 3.19
N VAL A 63 -7.92 7.91 4.48
CA VAL A 63 -9.31 7.88 4.95
C VAL A 63 -10.14 9.03 4.34
N SER A 64 -9.57 10.23 4.27
CA SER A 64 -10.24 11.40 3.68
C SER A 64 -10.59 11.22 2.21
N ASN A 65 -9.67 10.68 1.40
CA ASN A 65 -9.82 10.64 -0.05
C ASN A 65 -10.49 9.35 -0.54
N PHE A 66 -10.17 8.20 0.06
CA PHE A 66 -10.62 6.91 -0.44
C PHE A 66 -12.06 6.57 -0.01
N ILE A 67 -12.40 6.86 1.25
CA ILE A 67 -13.69 6.50 1.85
C ILE A 67 -14.51 7.70 2.33
N LEU A 68 -14.04 8.92 2.03
CA LEU A 68 -14.68 10.16 2.47
C LEU A 68 -14.92 10.16 3.99
N GLY A 69 -13.96 9.61 4.76
CA GLY A 69 -14.14 9.29 6.17
C GLY A 69 -14.46 10.49 7.05
N ASP A 70 -13.95 11.67 6.68
CA ASP A 70 -14.20 12.92 7.41
C ASP A 70 -15.68 13.32 7.48
N TYR A 71 -16.52 12.79 6.59
CA TYR A 71 -17.95 13.06 6.59
C TYR A 71 -18.76 12.23 7.60
N TRP A 72 -18.28 11.06 8.00
CA TRP A 72 -19.10 10.09 8.74
C TRP A 72 -18.42 9.45 9.96
N LEU A 73 -17.09 9.36 9.99
CA LEU A 73 -16.35 8.80 11.11
C LEU A 73 -16.44 9.65 12.40
N PRO A 74 -16.45 11.00 12.35
CA PRO A 74 -16.65 11.80 13.56
C PRO A 74 -17.97 11.50 14.28
N GLN A 75 -19.05 11.26 13.52
CA GLN A 75 -20.37 10.92 14.07
C GLN A 75 -20.43 9.49 14.59
N ALA A 76 -19.62 8.59 14.03
CA ALA A 76 -19.47 7.23 14.55
C ALA A 76 -18.70 7.17 15.88
N GLY A 77 -18.02 8.26 16.28
CA GLY A 77 -17.33 8.37 17.56
C GLY A 77 -16.06 7.52 17.67
N VAL A 78 -15.45 7.16 16.54
CA VAL A 78 -14.22 6.35 16.48
C VAL A 78 -13.01 7.22 16.19
N ALA A 79 -11.86 6.88 16.78
CA ALA A 79 -10.60 7.54 16.46
C ALA A 79 -10.10 7.07 15.09
N TYR A 80 -9.63 8.01 14.27
CA TYR A 80 -9.06 7.71 12.96
C TYR A 80 -8.03 8.75 12.54
N LEU A 81 -7.16 8.40 11.59
CA LEU A 81 -6.23 9.32 10.93
C LEU A 81 -6.80 9.66 9.56
N SER A 82 -7.08 10.94 9.31
CA SER A 82 -7.69 11.42 8.06
C SER A 82 -6.75 11.27 6.86
N GLY A 83 -5.49 11.68 7.02
CA GLY A 83 -4.46 11.71 5.96
C GLY A 83 -3.31 10.73 6.16
N LEU A 84 -2.15 11.06 5.58
CA LEU A 84 -0.94 10.22 5.64
C LEU A 84 -0.18 10.26 6.99
N GLY A 85 -0.65 11.05 7.96
CA GLY A 85 0.02 11.27 9.23
C GLY A 85 0.95 12.47 9.21
#